data_AF-A0A7W7RBC2-F1
#
_entry.id   AF-A0A7W7RBC2-F1
#
_cell.length_a   1.000
_cell.length_b   1.000
_cell.length_c   1.000
_cell.angle_alpha   90.00
_cell.angle_beta   90.00
_cell.angle_gamma   90.00
#
_symmetry.space_group_name_H-M   'P 1'
#
loop_
_entity.id
_entity.type
_entity.pdbx_description
1 polymer ?
#
loop_
_entity_poly.entity_id
_entity_poly.type
_entity_poly.pdbx_seq_one_letter_code
_entity_poly.pdbx_strand_id
1 'polypeptide(L)'
;MAGLQPLDEELNSECRALAEALRQQFEALGVSVRRYATRRYLNAGTLSRYLAGSRVPQWDFVQNLLTDVAEDRGAAVTPEAMNLLRALHRAAQRTSASMTKAVAQLQQQLADADWEARRSSARMDVLDDALVQRSERIADLEVRLSLQPLNPGDADEQTILAERNRLAAEVTRLRAQLTEAQSRAQLAEVRCELLERQLALVETQRGIDPAEQVFAAVESVRHLLPEGIRPKVLLVDDQPANLLALKSVLQVPDQELVAVSSGQDALKELLQHEDFAVIILDVQMPGMDGYETAAHIKRRAKTRNIPIIFLTAIGTDADYSMRGYSVGAVDFIVKPFDPWALRAKVAVFVDIYLERQLRSSQGRPPAITAPSAG
;
A
#
# COMPACT_ATOMS: atom_id res chain seq x y z
N MET A 1 -31.62 19.10 -0.80
CA MET A 1 -31.24 18.44 -2.07
C MET A 1 -29.75 18.19 -2.02
N ALA A 2 -29.30 16.93 -1.99
CA ALA A 2 -27.86 16.62 -2.01
C ALA A 2 -27.38 16.72 -3.46
N GLY A 3 -26.62 17.78 -3.78
CA GLY A 3 -26.09 18.01 -5.12
C GLY A 3 -25.11 16.92 -5.54
N LEU A 4 -25.13 16.55 -6.82
CA LEU A 4 -24.18 15.61 -7.40
C LEU A 4 -22.76 16.20 -7.32
N GLN A 5 -21.77 15.38 -6.93
CA GLN A 5 -20.36 15.80 -6.93
C GLN A 5 -19.92 16.25 -8.31
N PRO A 6 -19.18 17.37 -8.46
CA PRO A 6 -18.75 17.89 -9.76
C PRO A 6 -18.03 16.82 -10.59
N LEU A 7 -18.14 16.92 -11.91
CA LEU A 7 -17.37 16.06 -12.81
C LEU A 7 -15.89 16.37 -12.65
N ASP A 8 -15.08 15.32 -12.71
CA ASP A 8 -13.63 15.46 -12.66
C ASP A 8 -13.12 16.20 -13.92
N GLU A 9 -12.19 17.13 -13.73
CA GLU A 9 -11.61 17.94 -14.80
C GLU A 9 -10.72 17.10 -15.74
N GLU A 10 -10.29 15.91 -15.29
CA GLU A 10 -9.39 15.02 -16.03
C GLU A 10 -10.11 13.91 -16.81
N LEU A 11 -11.46 13.89 -16.83
CA LEU A 11 -12.24 12.90 -17.59
C LEU A 11 -12.03 13.02 -19.10
N ASN A 12 -11.82 11.87 -19.75
CA ASN A 12 -11.83 11.80 -21.21
C ASN A 12 -13.17 12.28 -21.79
N SER A 13 -13.12 12.92 -22.96
CA SER A 13 -14.26 13.56 -23.62
C SER A 13 -15.47 12.64 -23.80
N GLU A 14 -15.27 11.36 -24.16
CA GLU A 14 -16.38 10.42 -24.36
C GLU A 14 -16.99 9.94 -23.03
N CYS A 15 -16.17 9.77 -21.98
CA CYS A 15 -16.65 9.42 -20.64
C CYS A 15 -17.37 10.60 -19.99
N ARG A 16 -16.86 11.83 -20.19
CA ARG A 16 -17.50 13.08 -19.75
C ARG A 16 -18.86 13.25 -20.43
N ALA A 17 -18.93 13.11 -21.76
CA ALA A 17 -20.18 13.25 -22.51
C ALA A 17 -21.24 12.23 -22.07
N LEU A 18 -20.85 10.97 -21.80
CA LEU A 18 -21.76 9.98 -21.24
C LEU A 18 -22.21 10.36 -19.82
N ALA A 19 -21.29 10.79 -18.95
CA ALA A 19 -21.59 11.17 -17.58
C ALA A 19 -22.54 12.37 -17.50
N GLU A 20 -22.30 13.41 -18.31
CA GLU A 20 -23.18 14.57 -18.43
C GLU A 20 -24.59 14.16 -18.85
N ALA A 21 -24.70 13.32 -19.87
CA ALA A 21 -25.99 12.82 -20.33
C ALA A 21 -26.71 12.00 -19.25
N LEU A 22 -26.00 11.13 -18.52
CA LEU A 22 -26.58 10.36 -17.41
C LEU A 22 -27.00 11.25 -16.23
N ARG A 23 -26.21 12.27 -15.89
CA ARG A 23 -26.56 13.24 -14.84
C ARG A 23 -27.82 14.03 -15.19
N GLN A 24 -27.93 14.47 -16.44
CA GLN A 24 -29.14 15.16 -16.92
C GLN A 24 -30.38 14.28 -16.78
N GLN A 25 -30.28 12.98 -17.10
CA GLN A 25 -31.38 12.03 -16.87
C GLN A 25 -31.63 11.79 -15.38
N PHE A 26 -30.59 11.67 -14.57
CA PHE A 26 -30.72 11.41 -13.14
C PHE A 26 -31.34 12.59 -12.36
N GLU A 27 -30.93 13.81 -12.66
CA GLU A 27 -31.45 15.04 -12.05
C GLU A 27 -32.95 15.19 -12.30
N ALA A 28 -33.44 14.70 -13.45
CA ALA A 28 -34.87 14.72 -13.79
C ALA A 28 -35.75 13.96 -12.80
N LEU A 29 -35.20 12.96 -12.09
CA LEU A 29 -35.96 12.17 -11.11
C LEU A 29 -36.17 12.90 -9.78
N GLY A 30 -35.43 13.98 -9.51
CA GLY A 30 -35.53 14.73 -8.25
C GLY A 30 -35.22 13.93 -6.98
N VAL A 31 -34.59 12.75 -7.10
CA VAL A 31 -34.24 11.86 -5.98
C VAL A 31 -32.75 11.91 -5.65
N SER A 32 -32.40 11.64 -4.40
CA SER A 32 -31.00 11.54 -3.99
C SER A 32 -30.34 10.26 -4.52
N VAL A 33 -29.02 10.31 -4.74
CA VAL A 33 -28.17 9.15 -5.14
C VAL A 33 -28.44 7.94 -4.24
N ARG A 34 -28.44 8.14 -2.91
CA ARG A 34 -28.71 7.03 -1.97
C ARG A 34 -30.10 6.42 -2.14
N ARG A 35 -31.14 7.26 -2.32
CA ARG A 35 -32.53 6.79 -2.48
C ARG A 35 -32.72 6.00 -3.78
N TYR A 36 -32.15 6.49 -4.88
CA TYR A 36 -32.20 5.80 -6.16
C TYR A 36 -31.38 4.51 -6.16
N ALA A 37 -30.20 4.53 -5.54
CA ALA A 37 -29.38 3.35 -5.36
C ALA A 37 -30.12 2.24 -4.59
N THR A 38 -30.79 2.58 -3.48
CA THR A 38 -31.64 1.63 -2.74
C THR A 38 -32.80 1.10 -3.59
N ARG A 39 -33.48 1.95 -4.38
CA ARG A 39 -34.60 1.54 -5.26
C ARG A 39 -34.18 0.48 -6.28
N ARG A 40 -32.94 0.54 -6.75
CA ARG A 40 -32.38 -0.36 -7.77
C ARG A 40 -31.43 -1.42 -7.20
N TYR A 41 -31.42 -1.62 -5.88
CA TYR A 41 -30.50 -2.54 -5.19
C TYR A 41 -29.03 -2.34 -5.58
N LEU A 42 -28.64 -1.10 -5.83
CA LEU A 42 -27.30 -0.70 -6.28
C LEU A 42 -26.53 -0.07 -5.10
N ASN A 43 -25.21 -0.24 -5.08
CA ASN A 43 -24.35 0.50 -4.17
C ASN A 43 -24.34 2.01 -4.56
N ALA A 44 -24.58 2.89 -3.60
CA ALA A 44 -24.62 4.34 -3.82
C ALA A 44 -23.29 4.92 -4.33
N GLY A 45 -22.16 4.33 -3.93
CA GLY A 45 -20.84 4.68 -4.47
C GLY A 45 -20.67 4.27 -5.93
N THR A 46 -21.21 3.11 -6.33
CA THR A 46 -21.22 2.67 -7.73
C THR A 46 -22.08 3.61 -8.60
N LEU A 47 -23.25 4.01 -8.10
CA LEU A 47 -24.08 5.03 -8.75
C LEU A 47 -23.36 6.37 -8.88
N SER A 48 -22.69 6.82 -7.81
CA SER A 48 -21.91 8.06 -7.81
C SER A 48 -20.80 8.01 -8.87
N ARG A 49 -20.10 6.87 -8.99
CA ARG A 49 -19.05 6.67 -10.00
C ARG A 49 -19.57 6.68 -11.44
N TYR A 50 -20.77 6.14 -11.69
CA TYR A 50 -21.43 6.22 -12.98
C TYR A 50 -21.79 7.66 -13.35
N LEU A 51 -22.35 8.40 -12.39
CA LEU A 51 -22.73 9.80 -12.59
C LEU A 51 -21.50 10.73 -12.65
N ALA A 52 -20.38 10.33 -12.05
CA ALA A 52 -19.11 11.05 -12.12
C ALA A 52 -18.28 10.69 -13.38
N GLY A 53 -18.68 9.69 -14.18
CA GLY A 53 -17.94 9.29 -15.39
C GLY A 53 -16.68 8.44 -15.16
N SER A 54 -16.23 8.30 -13.91
CA SER A 54 -15.11 7.42 -13.51
C SER A 54 -15.31 5.94 -13.83
N ARG A 55 -16.56 5.49 -14.00
CA ARG A 55 -16.89 4.11 -14.39
C ARG A 55 -18.01 4.12 -15.43
N VAL A 56 -17.81 3.39 -16.52
CA VAL A 56 -18.87 3.20 -17.53
C VAL A 56 -19.91 2.19 -17.00
N PRO A 57 -21.21 2.54 -16.93
CA PRO A 57 -22.25 1.62 -16.49
C PRO A 57 -22.50 0.49 -17.50
N GLN A 58 -23.10 -0.60 -17.03
CA GLN A 58 -23.69 -1.60 -17.92
C GLN A 58 -24.87 -1.00 -18.68
N TRP A 59 -25.14 -1.51 -19.88
CA TRP A 59 -26.22 -0.97 -20.72
C TRP A 59 -27.60 -1.11 -20.03
N ASP A 60 -27.83 -2.21 -19.31
CA ASP A 60 -29.06 -2.43 -18.56
C ASP A 60 -29.31 -1.33 -17.53
N PHE A 61 -28.27 -0.80 -16.87
CA PHE A 61 -28.42 0.33 -15.95
C PHE A 61 -28.88 1.60 -16.69
N VAL A 62 -28.30 1.90 -17.85
CA VAL A 62 -28.67 3.08 -18.66
C VAL A 62 -30.13 2.98 -19.11
N GLN A 63 -30.55 1.79 -19.55
CA GLN A 63 -31.95 1.52 -19.92
C GLN A 63 -32.88 1.69 -18.73
N ASN A 64 -32.51 1.12 -17.59
CA ASN A 64 -33.28 1.20 -16.35
C ASN A 64 -33.44 2.65 -15.86
N LEU A 65 -32.41 3.47 -15.98
CA LEU A 65 -32.48 4.89 -15.65
C LEU A 65 -33.44 5.64 -16.57
N LEU A 66 -33.36 5.39 -17.88
CA LEU A 66 -34.28 6.00 -18.84
C LEU A 66 -35.74 5.58 -18.61
N THR A 67 -35.97 4.31 -18.31
CA THR A 67 -37.30 3.81 -17.97
C THR A 67 -37.84 4.49 -16.71
N ASP A 68 -37.04 4.61 -15.65
CA ASP A 68 -37.48 5.30 -14.42
C ASP A 68 -37.82 6.77 -14.68
N VAL A 69 -37.03 7.45 -15.51
CA VAL A 69 -37.27 8.87 -15.87
C VAL A 69 -38.54 9.02 -16.70
N ALA A 70 -38.79 8.08 -17.61
CA ALA A 70 -39.98 8.06 -18.42
C ALA A 70 -41.24 7.78 -17.57
N GLU A 71 -41.16 6.82 -16.66
CA GLU A 71 -42.23 6.51 -15.70
C GLU A 71 -42.55 7.69 -14.78
N ASP A 72 -41.52 8.36 -14.22
CA ASP A 72 -41.69 9.52 -13.34
C ASP A 72 -42.34 10.72 -14.06
N ARG A 73 -42.08 10.85 -15.37
CA ARG A 73 -42.67 11.90 -16.24
C ARG A 73 -44.00 11.53 -16.88
N GLY A 74 -44.48 10.29 -16.70
CA GLY A 74 -45.66 9.77 -17.40
C GLY A 74 -45.49 9.76 -18.93
N ALA A 75 -44.26 9.64 -19.42
CA ALA A 75 -43.90 9.68 -20.83
C ALA A 75 -43.32 8.34 -21.30
N ALA A 76 -43.28 8.11 -22.62
CA ALA A 76 -42.53 6.99 -23.19
C ALA A 76 -41.07 7.40 -23.44
N VAL A 77 -40.13 6.45 -23.32
CA VAL A 77 -38.73 6.70 -23.66
C VAL A 77 -38.62 7.00 -25.16
N THR A 78 -38.08 8.17 -25.51
CA THR A 78 -37.95 8.57 -26.91
C THR A 78 -36.85 7.76 -27.62
N PRO A 79 -37.10 7.28 -28.86
CA PRO A 79 -36.10 6.58 -29.65
C PRO A 79 -34.81 7.39 -29.87
N GLU A 80 -34.93 8.71 -29.99
CA GLU A 80 -33.82 9.63 -30.17
C GLU A 80 -32.90 9.66 -28.93
N ALA A 81 -33.47 9.75 -27.72
CA ALA A 81 -32.69 9.74 -26.47
C ALA A 81 -31.99 8.39 -26.26
N MET A 82 -32.69 7.28 -26.55
CA MET A 82 -32.14 5.93 -26.48
C MET A 82 -30.96 5.76 -27.44
N ASN A 83 -31.07 6.25 -28.68
CA ASN A 83 -30.01 6.14 -29.69
C ASN A 83 -28.81 7.02 -29.37
N LEU A 84 -29.03 8.23 -28.86
CA LEU A 84 -27.97 9.14 -28.41
C LEU A 84 -27.16 8.53 -27.27
N LEU A 85 -27.82 8.06 -26.20
CA LEU A 85 -27.13 7.44 -25.07
C LEU A 85 -26.44 6.13 -25.45
N ARG A 86 -27.01 5.36 -26.38
CA ARG A 86 -26.36 4.16 -26.93
C ARG A 86 -25.09 4.48 -27.70
N ALA A 87 -25.08 5.59 -28.46
CA ALA A 87 -23.89 6.04 -29.18
C ALA A 87 -22.78 6.49 -28.22
N LEU A 88 -23.13 7.31 -27.22
CA LEU A 88 -22.21 7.77 -26.17
C LEU A 88 -21.66 6.61 -25.33
N HIS A 89 -22.51 5.66 -24.95
CA HIS A 89 -22.12 4.48 -24.19
C HIS A 89 -21.14 3.59 -24.96
N ARG A 90 -21.38 3.33 -26.25
CA ARG A 90 -20.46 2.57 -27.11
C ARG A 90 -19.13 3.29 -27.35
N ALA A 91 -19.13 4.63 -27.37
CA ALA A 91 -17.90 5.41 -27.49
C ALA A 91 -17.06 5.30 -26.20
N ALA A 92 -17.67 5.54 -25.04
CA ALA A 92 -17.03 5.42 -23.73
C ALA A 92 -16.52 3.99 -23.45
N GLN A 93 -17.27 2.95 -23.82
CA GLN A 93 -16.84 1.55 -23.66
C GLN A 93 -15.61 1.21 -24.49
N ARG A 94 -15.51 1.71 -25.74
CA ARG A 94 -14.36 1.43 -26.62
C ARG A 94 -13.08 2.04 -26.07
N THR A 95 -13.14 3.28 -25.63
CA THR A 95 -11.99 3.96 -25.03
C THR A 95 -11.60 3.32 -23.70
N SER A 96 -12.60 2.96 -22.87
CA SER A 96 -12.38 2.23 -21.63
C SER A 96 -11.88 0.80 -21.82
N ALA A 97 -12.13 0.10 -22.93
CA ALA A 97 -11.59 -1.25 -23.14
C ALA A 97 -10.13 -1.22 -23.61
N SER A 98 -9.80 -0.29 -24.52
CA SER A 98 -8.44 -0.07 -25.04
C SER A 98 -7.46 0.29 -23.92
N MET A 99 -7.89 1.18 -23.02
CA MET A 99 -7.06 1.62 -21.89
C MET A 99 -6.77 0.49 -20.88
N THR A 100 -7.65 -0.52 -20.74
CA THR A 100 -7.42 -1.66 -19.81
C THR A 100 -6.31 -2.55 -20.36
N LYS A 101 -6.33 -2.76 -21.67
CA LYS A 101 -5.32 -3.53 -22.36
C LYS A 101 -3.96 -2.82 -22.32
N ALA A 102 -3.94 -1.49 -22.43
CA ALA A 102 -2.74 -0.68 -22.30
C ALA A 102 -2.11 -0.76 -20.90
N VAL A 103 -2.92 -0.64 -19.83
CA VAL A 103 -2.47 -0.83 -18.44
C VAL A 103 -1.89 -2.22 -18.22
N ALA A 104 -2.61 -3.27 -18.62
CA ALA A 104 -2.14 -4.63 -18.47
C ALA A 104 -0.81 -4.89 -19.23
N GLN A 105 -0.64 -4.26 -20.39
CA GLN A 105 0.62 -4.33 -21.15
C GLN A 105 1.77 -3.61 -20.45
N LEU A 106 1.53 -2.41 -19.89
CA LEU A 106 2.54 -1.67 -19.12
C LEU A 106 2.95 -2.41 -17.84
N GLN A 107 1.98 -3.00 -17.12
CA GLN A 107 2.24 -3.83 -15.95
C GLN A 107 3.06 -5.07 -16.28
N GLN A 108 2.77 -5.74 -17.40
CA GLN A 108 3.57 -6.88 -17.86
C GLN A 108 5.01 -6.44 -18.21
N GLN A 109 5.17 -5.30 -18.90
CA GLN A 109 6.50 -4.78 -19.24
C GLN A 109 7.30 -4.37 -18.00
N LEU A 110 6.64 -3.84 -16.97
CA LEU A 110 7.27 -3.48 -15.70
C LEU A 110 7.72 -4.75 -14.94
N ALA A 111 6.88 -5.79 -14.90
CA ALA A 111 7.23 -7.06 -14.29
C ALA A 111 8.45 -7.74 -14.98
N ASP A 112 8.51 -7.69 -16.31
CA ASP A 112 9.65 -8.23 -17.06
C ASP A 112 10.95 -7.45 -16.77
N ALA A 113 10.86 -6.12 -16.63
CA ALA A 113 12.01 -5.26 -16.31
C ALA A 113 12.51 -5.44 -14.86
N ASP A 114 11.59 -5.54 -13.89
CA ASP A 114 11.91 -5.81 -12.47
C ASP A 114 12.56 -7.20 -12.30
N TRP A 115 12.09 -8.21 -13.03
CA TRP A 115 12.73 -9.52 -13.03
C TRP A 115 14.18 -9.47 -13.56
N GLU A 116 14.42 -8.69 -14.62
CA GLU A 116 15.76 -8.50 -15.18
C GLU A 116 16.69 -7.74 -14.22
N ALA A 117 16.17 -6.75 -13.50
CA ALA A 117 16.88 -6.01 -12.46
C ALA A 117 17.27 -6.94 -11.28
N ARG A 118 16.31 -7.69 -10.73
CA ARG A 118 16.55 -8.65 -9.64
C ARG A 118 17.54 -9.74 -10.02
N ARG A 119 17.44 -10.29 -11.24
CA ARG A 119 18.37 -11.30 -11.74
C ARG A 119 19.79 -10.74 -11.91
N SER A 120 19.91 -9.49 -12.33
CA SER A 120 21.21 -8.81 -12.46
C SER A 120 21.83 -8.55 -11.09
N SER A 121 21.03 -8.11 -10.11
CA SER A 121 21.46 -7.94 -8.71
C SER A 121 21.92 -9.25 -8.07
N ALA A 122 21.14 -10.33 -8.20
CA ALA A 122 21.54 -11.64 -7.66
C ALA A 122 22.83 -12.16 -8.30
N ARG A 123 23.08 -11.85 -9.58
CA ARG A 123 24.33 -12.20 -10.26
C ARG A 123 25.51 -11.35 -9.76
N MET A 124 25.28 -10.09 -9.39
CA MET A 124 26.30 -9.25 -8.78
C MET A 124 26.73 -9.81 -7.43
N ASP A 125 25.79 -10.21 -6.55
CA ASP A 125 26.10 -10.78 -5.24
C ASP A 125 27.02 -12.02 -5.37
N VAL A 126 26.71 -12.93 -6.30
CA VAL A 126 27.54 -14.12 -6.58
C VAL A 126 28.93 -13.75 -7.10
N LEU A 127 29.04 -12.70 -7.92
CA LEU A 127 30.32 -12.23 -8.46
C LEU A 127 31.16 -11.54 -7.38
N ASP A 128 30.53 -10.77 -6.50
CA ASP A 128 31.18 -10.11 -5.36
C ASP A 128 31.68 -11.12 -4.34
N ASP A 129 30.86 -12.11 -3.94
CA ASP A 129 31.29 -13.20 -3.07
C ASP A 129 32.47 -13.98 -3.67
N ALA A 130 32.40 -14.25 -4.98
CA ALA A 130 33.49 -14.92 -5.68
C ALA A 130 34.76 -14.06 -5.65
N LEU A 131 34.66 -12.75 -5.90
CA LEU A 131 35.79 -11.82 -5.85
C LEU A 131 36.43 -11.78 -4.47
N VAL A 132 35.64 -11.66 -3.41
CA VAL A 132 36.11 -11.65 -2.01
C VAL A 132 36.92 -12.91 -1.72
N GLN A 133 36.37 -14.10 -2.01
CA GLN A 133 37.06 -15.36 -1.75
C GLN A 133 38.41 -15.47 -2.49
N ARG A 134 38.50 -15.02 -3.75
CA ARG A 134 39.75 -15.11 -4.52
C ARG A 134 40.77 -14.08 -4.03
N SER A 135 40.31 -12.89 -3.65
CA SER A 135 41.17 -11.85 -3.05
C SER A 135 41.74 -12.28 -1.70
N GLU A 136 40.92 -12.88 -0.82
CA GLU A 136 41.39 -13.44 0.45
C GLU A 136 42.41 -14.56 0.24
N ARG A 137 42.16 -15.44 -0.72
CA ARG A 137 43.12 -16.52 -1.05
C ARG A 137 44.44 -15.98 -1.58
N ILE A 138 44.42 -14.94 -2.41
CA ILE A 138 45.65 -14.26 -2.87
C ILE A 138 46.40 -13.69 -1.67
N ALA A 139 45.71 -13.02 -0.75
CA ALA A 139 46.34 -12.44 0.45
C ALA A 139 46.97 -13.52 1.35
N ASP A 140 46.32 -14.67 1.54
CA ASP A 140 46.89 -15.82 2.28
C ASP A 140 48.18 -16.34 1.62
N LEU A 141 48.17 -16.49 0.29
CA LEU A 141 49.36 -16.91 -0.46
C LEU A 141 50.50 -15.88 -0.36
N GLU A 142 50.20 -14.59 -0.38
CA GLU A 142 51.18 -13.51 -0.21
C GLU A 142 51.80 -13.51 1.20
N VAL A 143 50.99 -13.73 2.25
CA VAL A 143 51.49 -13.88 3.61
C VAL A 143 52.41 -15.11 3.72
N ARG A 144 52.03 -16.24 3.13
CA ARG A 144 52.89 -17.44 3.12
C ARG A 144 54.24 -17.20 2.42
N LEU A 145 54.23 -16.51 1.28
CA LEU A 145 55.46 -16.11 0.58
C LEU A 145 56.34 -15.20 1.43
N SER A 146 55.75 -14.33 2.26
CA SER A 146 56.51 -13.42 3.13
C SER A 146 57.19 -14.10 4.33
N LEU A 147 56.70 -15.28 4.74
CA LEU A 147 57.16 -16.02 5.91
C LEU A 147 58.23 -17.10 5.57
N GLN A 148 58.47 -17.39 4.30
CA GLN A 148 59.44 -18.40 3.85
C GLN A 148 60.83 -17.76 3.63
N PRO A 149 61.94 -18.38 4.10
CA PRO A 149 63.28 -17.86 3.80
C PRO A 149 63.53 -17.93 2.29
N LEU A 150 63.77 -16.77 1.67
CA LEU A 150 64.00 -16.61 0.23
C LEU A 150 65.20 -17.43 -0.24
N ASN A 151 64.96 -18.63 -0.78
CA ASN A 151 65.93 -19.41 -1.51
C ASN A 151 65.46 -19.55 -2.96
N PRO A 152 66.11 -18.87 -3.93
CA PRO A 152 65.66 -18.89 -5.32
C PRO A 152 65.83 -20.30 -5.91
N GLY A 153 64.72 -21.02 -6.08
CA GLY A 153 64.72 -22.35 -6.70
C GLY A 153 63.81 -23.40 -6.06
N ASP A 154 63.17 -23.11 -4.93
CA ASP A 154 62.29 -24.08 -4.27
C ASP A 154 61.01 -24.30 -5.11
N ALA A 155 60.73 -25.56 -5.46
CA ALA A 155 59.57 -25.95 -6.26
C ALA A 155 58.22 -25.52 -5.61
N ASP A 156 58.20 -25.42 -4.28
CA ASP A 156 57.04 -24.96 -3.52
C ASP A 156 56.76 -23.46 -3.72
N GLU A 157 57.79 -22.62 -3.81
CA GLU A 157 57.65 -21.18 -4.06
C GLU A 157 57.08 -20.92 -5.46
N GLN A 158 57.60 -21.63 -6.47
CA GLN A 158 57.10 -21.54 -7.85
C GLN A 158 55.63 -21.97 -7.96
N THR A 159 55.23 -22.97 -7.17
CA THR A 159 53.84 -23.46 -7.13
C THR A 159 52.90 -22.42 -6.53
N ILE A 160 53.29 -21.79 -5.40
CA ILE A 160 52.50 -20.73 -4.76
C ILE A 160 52.37 -19.51 -5.68
N LEU A 161 53.46 -19.09 -6.35
CA LEU A 161 53.44 -18.00 -7.31
C LEU A 161 52.54 -18.28 -8.51
N ALA A 162 52.54 -19.52 -9.02
CA ALA A 162 51.67 -19.92 -10.13
C ALA A 162 50.19 -19.88 -9.73
N GLU A 163 49.83 -20.38 -8.53
CA GLU A 163 48.46 -20.30 -7.99
C GLU A 163 48.02 -18.84 -7.84
N ARG A 164 48.87 -17.98 -7.26
CA ARG A 164 48.58 -16.55 -7.08
C ARG A 164 48.34 -15.85 -8.41
N ASN A 165 49.20 -16.07 -9.41
CA ASN A 165 49.06 -15.46 -10.73
C ASN A 165 47.78 -15.92 -11.45
N ARG A 166 47.42 -17.20 -11.30
CA ARG A 166 46.15 -17.73 -11.82
C ARG A 166 44.94 -17.06 -11.19
N LEU A 167 44.93 -16.95 -9.85
CA LEU A 167 43.85 -16.28 -9.12
C LEU A 167 43.75 -14.79 -9.49
N ALA A 168 44.87 -14.11 -9.70
CA ALA A 168 44.88 -12.71 -10.14
C ALA A 168 44.23 -12.52 -11.53
N ALA A 169 44.46 -13.46 -12.46
CA ALA A 169 43.78 -13.47 -13.75
C ALA A 169 42.27 -13.74 -13.61
N GLU A 170 41.87 -14.66 -12.73
CA GLU A 170 40.45 -14.92 -12.42
C GLU A 170 39.76 -13.68 -11.81
N VAL A 171 40.41 -12.98 -10.88
CA VAL A 171 39.89 -11.72 -10.28
C VAL A 171 39.67 -10.66 -11.36
N THR A 172 40.60 -10.52 -12.29
CA THR A 172 40.47 -9.55 -13.40
C THR A 172 39.24 -9.86 -14.27
N ARG A 173 39.00 -11.15 -14.57
CA ARG A 173 37.82 -11.59 -15.32
C ARG A 173 36.52 -11.37 -14.55
N LEU A 174 36.50 -11.69 -13.26
CA LEU A 174 35.32 -11.51 -12.40
C LEU A 174 34.95 -10.02 -12.28
N ARG A 175 35.94 -9.13 -12.13
CA ARG A 175 35.70 -7.67 -12.13
C ARG A 175 35.05 -7.18 -13.42
N ALA A 176 35.51 -7.65 -14.57
CA ALA A 176 34.90 -7.28 -15.86
C ALA A 176 33.44 -7.75 -15.97
N GLN A 177 33.15 -8.98 -15.51
CA GLN A 177 31.77 -9.50 -15.47
C GLN A 177 30.88 -8.73 -14.49
N LEU A 178 31.42 -8.28 -13.37
CA LEU A 178 30.71 -7.46 -12.39
C LEU A 178 30.33 -6.10 -12.99
N THR A 179 31.26 -5.43 -13.68
CA THR A 179 30.97 -4.15 -14.36
C THR A 179 29.88 -4.29 -15.42
N GLU A 180 29.89 -5.38 -16.18
CA GLU A 180 28.84 -5.68 -17.16
C GLU A 180 27.48 -5.92 -16.48
N ALA A 181 27.46 -6.68 -15.37
CA ALA A 181 26.25 -6.94 -14.60
C ALA A 181 25.68 -5.66 -13.97
N GLN A 182 26.53 -4.79 -13.43
CA GLN A 182 26.17 -3.47 -12.90
C GLN A 182 25.54 -2.59 -13.98
N SER A 183 26.13 -2.55 -15.17
CA SER A 183 25.61 -1.76 -16.30
C SER A 183 24.22 -2.25 -16.74
N ARG A 184 24.00 -3.57 -16.75
CA ARG A 184 22.67 -4.15 -17.07
C ARG A 184 21.64 -3.86 -15.98
N ALA A 185 22.01 -3.97 -14.71
CA ALA A 185 21.14 -3.64 -13.60
C ALA A 185 20.69 -2.17 -13.67
N GLN A 186 21.63 -1.25 -13.94
CA GLN A 186 21.32 0.17 -14.06
C GLN A 186 20.35 0.47 -15.22
N LEU A 187 20.52 -0.18 -16.37
CA LEU A 187 19.59 -0.03 -17.50
C LEU A 187 18.20 -0.60 -17.21
N ALA A 188 18.12 -1.72 -16.49
CA ALA A 188 16.86 -2.32 -16.07
C ALA A 188 16.12 -1.41 -15.06
N GLU A 189 16.84 -0.79 -14.14
CA GLU A 189 16.29 0.15 -13.15
C GLU A 189 15.67 1.38 -13.83
N VAL A 190 16.42 2.03 -14.74
CA VAL A 190 15.94 3.18 -15.51
C VAL A 190 14.68 2.84 -16.33
N ARG A 191 14.60 1.59 -16.81
CA ARG A 191 13.42 1.10 -17.54
C ARG A 191 12.21 0.91 -16.63
N CYS A 192 12.41 0.42 -15.41
CA CYS A 192 11.37 0.30 -14.40
C CYS A 192 10.80 1.69 -14.05
N GLU A 193 11.66 2.66 -13.76
CA GLU A 193 11.24 4.03 -13.45
C GLU A 193 10.39 4.66 -14.57
N LEU A 194 10.77 4.43 -15.83
CA LEU A 194 10.01 4.95 -16.98
C LEU A 194 8.62 4.31 -17.08
N LEU A 195 8.55 2.98 -16.90
CA LEU A 195 7.30 2.23 -17.00
C LEU A 195 6.35 2.54 -15.84
N GLU A 196 6.87 2.75 -14.63
CA GLU A 196 6.09 3.23 -13.48
C GLU A 196 5.50 4.61 -13.74
N ARG A 197 6.27 5.54 -14.30
CA ARG A 197 5.76 6.87 -14.68
C ARG A 197 4.67 6.77 -15.75
N GLN A 198 4.83 5.88 -16.74
CA GLN A 198 3.80 5.66 -17.77
C GLN A 198 2.54 5.02 -17.19
N LEU A 199 2.69 4.03 -16.31
CA LEU A 199 1.58 3.35 -15.65
C LEU A 199 0.80 4.32 -14.77
N ALA A 200 1.49 5.14 -13.97
CA ALA A 200 0.87 6.17 -13.14
C ALA A 200 0.03 7.15 -13.96
N LEU A 201 0.52 7.58 -15.13
CA LEU A 201 -0.22 8.48 -16.04
C LEU A 201 -1.49 7.83 -16.62
N VAL A 202 -1.51 6.51 -16.81
CA VAL A 202 -2.68 5.78 -17.34
C VAL A 202 -3.64 5.39 -16.22
N GLU A 203 -3.13 5.14 -15.02
CA GLU A 203 -3.93 4.85 -13.82
C GLU A 203 -4.63 6.11 -13.30
N THR A 204 -3.98 7.28 -13.32
CA THR A 204 -4.66 8.56 -13.00
C THR A 204 -5.80 8.86 -13.97
N GLN A 205 -5.69 8.44 -15.24
CA GLN A 205 -6.76 8.55 -16.24
C GLN A 205 -7.92 7.54 -16.01
N ARG A 206 -7.79 6.61 -15.05
CA ARG A 206 -8.76 5.54 -14.75
C ARG A 206 -9.03 5.44 -13.25
N GLY A 207 -10.04 6.14 -12.76
CA GLY A 207 -10.56 5.91 -11.41
C GLY A 207 -11.14 4.49 -11.21
N ILE A 208 -10.32 3.44 -11.04
CA ILE A 208 -10.72 2.09 -10.63
C ILE A 208 -9.83 1.60 -9.48
N ASP A 209 -10.47 1.22 -8.37
CA ASP A 209 -9.83 0.73 -7.14
C ASP A 209 -9.92 -0.81 -6.99
N PRO A 210 -8.80 -1.53 -6.76
CA PRO A 210 -8.73 -2.94 -6.37
C PRO A 210 -9.37 -3.28 -4.99
N ALA A 211 -9.76 -2.26 -4.22
CA ALA A 211 -10.14 -2.36 -2.81
C ALA A 211 -11.49 -3.06 -2.52
N GLU A 212 -12.40 -3.16 -3.49
CA GLU A 212 -13.74 -3.72 -3.29
C GLU A 212 -13.70 -5.26 -3.07
N GLN A 213 -12.63 -5.95 -3.50
CA GLN A 213 -12.45 -7.40 -3.32
C GLN A 213 -11.86 -7.80 -1.95
N VAL A 214 -11.04 -6.95 -1.34
CA VAL A 214 -10.42 -7.20 -0.03
C VAL A 214 -11.44 -7.04 1.09
N PHE A 215 -12.36 -6.08 0.96
CA PHE A 215 -13.34 -5.76 2.00
C PHE A 215 -14.30 -6.92 2.31
N ALA A 216 -14.78 -7.64 1.28
CA ALA A 216 -15.66 -8.78 1.46
C ALA A 216 -14.99 -9.96 2.20
N ALA A 217 -13.67 -10.12 2.05
CA ALA A 217 -12.90 -11.13 2.76
C ALA A 217 -12.71 -10.78 4.25
N VAL A 218 -12.46 -9.50 4.57
CA VAL A 218 -12.26 -9.02 5.94
C VAL A 218 -13.55 -9.05 6.77
N GLU A 219 -14.69 -8.73 6.16
CA GLU A 219 -15.99 -8.75 6.84
C GLU A 219 -16.39 -10.17 7.29
N SER A 220 -15.94 -11.19 6.56
CA SER A 220 -16.22 -12.60 6.84
C SER A 220 -15.50 -13.15 8.08
N VAL A 221 -14.38 -12.54 8.49
CA VAL A 221 -13.59 -12.97 9.67
C VAL A 221 -14.12 -12.36 10.98
N ARG A 222 -14.84 -11.23 10.90
CA ARG A 222 -15.33 -10.46 12.06
C ARG A 222 -16.31 -11.19 12.96
N HIS A 223 -17.04 -12.17 12.44
CA HIS A 223 -17.99 -12.97 13.24
C HIS A 223 -17.32 -13.97 14.20
N LEU A 224 -15.98 -14.07 14.17
CA LEU A 224 -15.20 -14.98 15.02
C LEU A 224 -14.64 -14.32 16.29
N LEU A 225 -14.93 -13.03 16.53
CA LEU A 225 -14.41 -12.30 17.69
C LEU A 225 -15.19 -12.65 18.98
N PRO A 226 -14.51 -13.01 20.10
CA PRO A 226 -15.16 -13.26 21.39
C PRO A 226 -15.82 -12.00 21.95
N GLU A 227 -16.96 -12.16 22.61
CA GLU A 227 -17.63 -11.06 23.31
C GLU A 227 -16.72 -10.46 24.40
N GLY A 228 -16.51 -9.14 24.34
CA GLY A 228 -15.91 -8.34 25.42
C GLY A 228 -14.50 -7.77 25.17
N ILE A 229 -13.81 -8.13 24.09
CA ILE A 229 -12.50 -7.53 23.75
C ILE A 229 -12.70 -6.45 22.69
N ARG A 230 -12.52 -5.18 23.07
CA ARG A 230 -12.52 -4.04 22.15
C ARG A 230 -11.09 -3.59 21.87
N PRO A 231 -10.53 -3.85 20.67
CA PRO A 231 -9.20 -3.39 20.32
C PRO A 231 -9.15 -1.86 20.32
N LYS A 232 -8.16 -1.30 21.01
CA LYS A 232 -7.93 0.14 21.06
C LYS A 232 -6.97 0.58 19.97
N VAL A 233 -7.29 1.66 19.29
CA VAL A 233 -6.41 2.31 18.30
C VAL A 233 -6.11 3.73 18.77
N LEU A 234 -4.82 4.04 18.91
CA LEU A 234 -4.35 5.36 19.30
C LEU A 234 -4.11 6.21 18.05
N LEU A 235 -4.72 7.39 17.99
CA LEU A 235 -4.59 8.37 16.91
C LEU A 235 -3.85 9.59 17.46
N VAL A 236 -2.74 9.96 16.83
CA VAL A 236 -1.89 11.08 17.28
C VAL A 236 -1.66 12.01 16.10
N ASP A 237 -2.19 13.22 16.17
CA ASP A 237 -2.04 14.26 15.14
C ASP A 237 -2.31 15.63 15.78
N ASP A 238 -1.46 16.63 15.51
CA ASP A 238 -1.56 17.96 16.11
C ASP A 238 -2.73 18.78 15.56
N GLN A 239 -3.25 18.40 14.39
CA GLN A 239 -4.37 19.07 13.73
C GLN A 239 -5.71 18.41 14.12
N PRO A 240 -6.64 19.13 14.79
CA PRO A 240 -7.94 18.58 15.16
C PRO A 240 -8.77 18.09 13.95
N ALA A 241 -8.61 18.73 12.79
CA ALA A 241 -9.25 18.33 11.55
C ALA A 241 -8.80 16.94 11.07
N ASN A 242 -7.50 16.64 11.19
CA ASN A 242 -6.95 15.34 10.84
C ASN A 242 -7.44 14.26 11.80
N LEU A 243 -7.47 14.54 13.12
CA LEU A 243 -8.03 13.61 14.10
C LEU A 243 -9.51 13.31 13.83
N LEU A 244 -10.30 14.31 13.44
CA LEU A 244 -11.71 14.12 13.07
C LEU A 244 -11.86 13.26 11.81
N ALA A 245 -11.01 13.50 10.80
CA ALA A 245 -10.98 12.70 9.58
C ALA A 245 -10.59 11.24 9.90
N LEU A 246 -9.53 11.02 10.67
CA LEU A 246 -9.08 9.69 11.11
C LEU A 246 -10.17 8.95 11.88
N LYS A 247 -10.85 9.63 12.82
CA LYS A 247 -12.01 9.05 13.52
C LYS A 247 -13.10 8.65 12.54
N SER A 248 -13.48 9.53 11.62
CA SER A 248 -14.54 9.25 10.65
C SER A 248 -14.20 8.07 9.71
N VAL A 249 -12.91 7.90 9.40
CA VAL A 249 -12.41 6.82 8.55
C VAL A 249 -12.36 5.49 9.31
N LEU A 250 -11.90 5.51 10.56
CA LEU A 250 -11.64 4.30 11.36
C LEU A 250 -12.77 3.93 12.32
N GLN A 251 -13.86 4.69 12.33
CA GLN A 251 -15.01 4.40 13.18
C GLN A 251 -15.73 3.16 12.65
N VAL A 252 -15.54 2.05 13.35
CA VAL A 252 -16.22 0.79 13.09
C VAL A 252 -16.78 0.25 14.41
N PRO A 253 -17.91 -0.50 14.39
CA PRO A 253 -18.43 -1.12 15.60
C PRO A 253 -17.37 -1.96 16.31
N ASP A 254 -17.39 -1.90 17.65
CA ASP A 254 -16.53 -2.68 18.57
C ASP A 254 -15.02 -2.40 18.53
N GLN A 255 -14.60 -1.27 17.94
CA GLN A 255 -13.26 -0.72 18.09
C GLN A 255 -13.30 0.56 18.92
N GLU A 256 -12.31 0.75 19.81
CA GLU A 256 -12.17 1.97 20.59
C GLU A 256 -11.09 2.88 19.98
N LEU A 257 -11.44 4.13 19.69
CA LEU A 257 -10.52 5.12 19.13
C LEU A 257 -10.13 6.14 20.20
N VAL A 258 -8.86 6.13 20.61
CA VAL A 258 -8.29 7.12 21.52
C VAL A 258 -7.53 8.13 20.67
N ALA A 259 -7.87 9.42 20.77
CA ALA A 259 -7.24 10.47 19.96
C ALA A 259 -6.60 11.53 20.83
N VAL A 260 -5.37 11.88 20.51
CA VAL A 260 -4.55 12.87 21.22
C VAL A 260 -3.86 13.82 20.25
N SER A 261 -3.56 15.02 20.71
CA SER A 261 -3.06 16.12 19.87
C SER A 261 -1.55 16.36 19.96
N SER A 262 -0.82 15.51 20.68
CA SER A 262 0.63 15.65 20.81
C SER A 262 1.32 14.33 21.14
N GLY A 263 2.60 14.23 20.80
CA GLY A 263 3.45 13.09 21.19
C GLY A 263 3.53 12.90 22.72
N GLN A 264 3.53 14.01 23.49
CA GLN A 264 3.53 13.95 24.95
C GLN A 264 2.25 13.34 25.50
N ASP A 265 1.10 13.69 24.93
CA ASP A 265 -0.18 13.13 25.33
C ASP A 265 -0.30 11.66 24.92
N ALA A 266 0.24 11.28 23.75
CA ALA A 266 0.35 9.88 23.36
C ALA A 266 1.15 9.05 24.38
N LEU A 267 2.27 9.60 24.89
CA LEU A 267 3.07 8.93 25.93
C LEU A 267 2.35 8.85 27.28
N LYS A 268 1.45 9.80 27.60
CA LYS A 268 0.61 9.74 28.81
C LYS A 268 -0.47 8.67 28.68
N GLU A 269 -1.15 8.58 27.53
CA GLU A 269 -2.14 7.53 27.26
C GLU A 269 -1.52 6.13 27.35
N LEU A 270 -0.33 5.95 26.78
CA LEU A 270 0.42 4.69 26.83
C LEU A 270 0.95 4.33 28.23
N LEU A 271 0.88 5.24 29.21
CA LEU A 271 1.14 4.93 30.63
C LEU A 271 -0.12 4.45 31.35
N GLN A 272 -1.29 4.89 30.90
CA GLN A 272 -2.58 4.57 31.52
C GLN A 272 -3.21 3.32 30.91
N HIS A 273 -2.91 3.04 29.64
CA HIS A 273 -3.47 1.93 28.87
C HIS A 273 -2.36 1.14 28.17
N GLU A 274 -2.32 -0.18 28.42
CA GLU A 274 -1.28 -1.09 27.90
C GLU A 274 -1.80 -1.96 26.72
N ASP A 275 -3.04 -1.76 26.29
CA ASP A 275 -3.82 -2.68 25.46
C ASP A 275 -4.14 -2.16 24.04
N PHE A 276 -3.29 -1.30 23.49
CA PHE A 276 -3.45 -0.81 22.12
C PHE A 276 -3.08 -1.86 21.06
N ALA A 277 -3.95 -2.02 20.06
CA ALA A 277 -3.75 -2.88 18.91
C ALA A 277 -2.79 -2.24 17.90
N VAL A 278 -2.93 -0.93 17.65
CA VAL A 278 -2.08 -0.17 16.73
C VAL A 278 -2.09 1.32 17.08
N ILE A 279 -0.99 2.01 16.78
CA ILE A 279 -0.83 3.46 16.94
C ILE A 279 -0.69 4.07 15.54
N ILE A 280 -1.51 5.08 15.25
CA ILE A 280 -1.38 5.94 14.07
C ILE A 280 -0.79 7.25 14.53
N LEU A 281 0.35 7.62 13.96
CA LEU A 281 1.19 8.70 14.46
C LEU A 281 1.58 9.64 13.34
N ASP A 282 1.17 10.90 13.44
CA ASP A 282 1.67 11.94 12.55
C ASP A 282 3.15 12.18 12.78
N VAL A 283 3.89 12.34 11.69
CA VAL A 283 5.32 12.64 11.73
C VAL A 283 5.55 14.11 12.04
N GLN A 284 4.73 14.99 11.46
CA GLN A 284 4.94 16.44 11.51
C GLN A 284 4.13 17.07 12.63
N MET A 285 4.67 17.04 13.85
CA MET A 285 4.05 17.67 15.01
C MET A 285 4.99 18.72 15.65
N PRO A 286 4.46 19.84 16.16
CA PRO A 286 5.24 20.83 16.86
C PRO A 286 5.74 20.32 18.22
N GLY A 287 6.97 20.70 18.58
CA GLY A 287 7.60 20.30 19.83
C GLY A 287 8.26 18.92 19.72
N MET A 288 7.51 17.87 20.04
CA MET A 288 7.98 16.48 19.93
C MET A 288 7.44 15.87 18.64
N ASP A 289 8.33 15.54 17.72
CA ASP A 289 7.96 14.98 16.42
C ASP A 289 7.50 13.50 16.54
N GLY A 290 6.89 12.97 15.47
CA GLY A 290 6.41 11.58 15.47
C GLY A 290 7.52 10.55 15.63
N TYR A 291 8.74 10.81 15.15
CA TYR A 291 9.85 9.87 15.27
C TYR A 291 10.40 9.81 16.69
N GLU A 292 10.57 10.96 17.34
CA GLU A 292 10.95 11.09 18.74
C GLU A 292 9.91 10.43 19.63
N THR A 293 8.63 10.68 19.37
CA THR A 293 7.50 10.02 20.04
C THR A 293 7.61 8.50 19.91
N ALA A 294 7.77 7.98 18.69
CA ALA A 294 7.91 6.55 18.45
C ALA A 294 9.14 5.95 19.15
N ALA A 295 10.27 6.67 19.20
CA ALA A 295 11.46 6.23 19.91
C ALA A 295 11.21 6.09 21.42
N HIS A 296 10.48 7.03 22.02
CA HIS A 296 10.03 6.93 23.41
C HIS A 296 9.11 5.73 23.65
N ILE A 297 8.17 5.46 22.73
CA ILE A 297 7.26 4.31 22.80
C ILE A 297 8.05 3.00 22.73
N LYS A 298 9.05 2.92 21.85
CA LYS A 298 9.81 1.69 21.59
C LYS A 298 10.89 1.39 22.63
N ARG A 299 11.32 2.38 23.41
CA ARG A 299 12.26 2.19 24.53
C ARG A 299 11.64 1.45 25.74
N ARG A 300 10.32 1.47 25.91
CA ARG A 300 9.66 0.85 27.07
C ARG A 300 9.26 -0.59 26.76
N ALA A 301 9.61 -1.53 27.65
CA ALA A 301 9.36 -2.96 27.46
C ALA A 301 7.87 -3.31 27.22
N LYS A 302 6.96 -2.57 27.85
CA LYS A 302 5.51 -2.81 27.74
C LYS A 302 4.89 -2.33 26.43
N THR A 303 5.43 -1.27 25.82
CA THR A 303 4.86 -0.64 24.62
C THR A 303 5.67 -0.89 23.35
N ARG A 304 6.86 -1.49 23.46
CA ARG A 304 7.76 -1.76 22.33
C ARG A 304 7.15 -2.64 21.24
N ASN A 305 6.24 -3.53 21.60
CA ASN A 305 5.62 -4.48 20.68
C ASN A 305 4.38 -3.94 19.95
N ILE A 306 3.90 -2.74 20.31
CA ILE A 306 2.74 -2.13 19.67
C ILE A 306 3.17 -1.67 18.26
N PRO A 307 2.45 -2.05 17.20
CA PRO A 307 2.74 -1.59 15.84
C PRO A 307 2.41 -0.10 15.72
N ILE A 308 3.26 0.62 14.99
CA ILE A 308 3.12 2.06 14.72
C ILE A 308 3.02 2.23 13.21
N ILE A 309 1.97 2.92 12.76
CA ILE A 309 1.75 3.39 11.40
C ILE A 309 2.00 4.89 11.38
N PHE A 310 3.01 5.33 10.63
CA PHE A 310 3.28 6.76 10.48
C PHE A 310 2.39 7.40 9.42
N LEU A 311 1.87 8.59 9.70
CA LEU A 311 1.29 9.49 8.69
C LEU A 311 2.32 10.57 8.35
N THR A 312 2.62 10.78 7.07
CA THR A 312 3.64 11.75 6.64
C THR A 312 3.16 12.59 5.46
N ALA A 313 3.46 13.89 5.43
CA ALA A 313 3.06 14.80 4.34
C ALA A 313 4.10 14.97 3.22
N ILE A 314 5.26 14.30 3.30
CA ILE A 314 6.38 14.51 2.37
C ILE A 314 6.61 13.27 1.50
N GLY A 315 6.61 13.48 0.18
CA GLY A 315 7.09 12.54 -0.82
C GLY A 315 8.62 12.51 -0.89
N THR A 316 9.18 11.33 -1.14
CA THR A 316 10.56 11.11 -1.64
C THR A 316 11.69 11.86 -0.91
N ASP A 317 11.74 11.82 0.42
CA ASP A 317 12.99 12.09 1.15
C ASP A 317 13.54 10.79 1.72
N ALA A 318 14.69 10.36 1.21
CA ALA A 318 15.40 9.14 1.61
C ALA A 318 15.82 9.12 3.10
N ASP A 319 15.86 10.27 3.77
CA ASP A 319 16.29 10.42 5.16
C ASP A 319 15.21 10.05 6.20
N TYR A 320 13.92 10.17 5.84
CA TYR A 320 12.81 9.92 6.78
C TYR A 320 12.47 8.42 6.87
N SER A 321 12.58 7.69 5.76
CA SER A 321 12.47 6.22 5.72
C SER A 321 13.51 5.57 6.63
N MET A 322 14.77 6.04 6.61
CA MET A 322 15.85 5.52 7.47
C MET A 322 15.61 5.74 8.98
N ARG A 323 14.96 6.84 9.39
CA ARG A 323 14.68 7.15 10.81
C ARG A 323 13.52 6.33 11.39
N GLY A 324 12.48 6.01 10.61
CA GLY A 324 11.38 5.18 11.12
C GLY A 324 11.69 3.68 11.18
N TYR A 325 12.53 3.16 10.26
CA TYR A 325 13.02 1.77 10.32
C TYR A 325 13.92 1.52 11.55
N SER A 326 14.76 2.49 11.92
CA SER A 326 15.65 2.39 13.09
C SER A 326 14.90 2.46 14.44
N VAL A 327 13.67 2.98 14.44
CA VAL A 327 12.79 3.03 15.63
C VAL A 327 11.94 1.76 15.76
N GLY A 328 11.91 0.87 14.77
CA GLY A 328 11.10 -0.36 14.79
C GLY A 328 9.61 -0.11 14.55
N ALA A 329 9.29 0.92 13.74
CA ALA A 329 7.97 1.11 13.19
C ALA A 329 7.65 0.07 12.12
N VAL A 330 6.36 -0.21 11.95
CA VAL A 330 5.92 -1.36 11.13
C VAL A 330 5.42 -0.92 9.76
N ASP A 331 4.88 0.30 9.62
CA ASP A 331 4.27 0.75 8.37
C ASP A 331 4.20 2.30 8.23
N PHE A 332 3.99 2.79 7.02
CA PHE A 332 3.86 4.22 6.68
C PHE A 332 2.69 4.47 5.72
N ILE A 333 2.08 5.65 5.83
CA ILE A 333 1.02 6.13 4.94
C ILE A 333 1.25 7.63 4.65
N VAL A 334 1.27 7.99 3.37
CA VAL A 334 1.49 9.38 2.93
C VAL A 334 0.16 10.14 2.93
N LYS A 335 0.16 11.37 3.46
CA LYS A 335 -0.92 12.36 3.37
C LYS A 335 -0.82 13.09 2.01
N PRO A 336 -1.92 13.29 1.28
CA PRO A 336 -3.28 12.84 1.58
C PRO A 336 -3.38 11.31 1.44
N PHE A 337 -3.86 10.66 2.48
CA PHE A 337 -3.98 9.20 2.50
C PHE A 337 -5.34 8.76 1.97
N ASP A 338 -5.35 7.64 1.27
CA ASP A 338 -6.60 6.97 0.96
C ASP A 338 -7.24 6.42 2.26
N PRO A 339 -8.47 6.86 2.61
CA PRO A 339 -9.22 6.32 3.74
C PRO A 339 -9.34 4.80 3.76
N TRP A 340 -9.36 4.14 2.59
CA TRP A 340 -9.47 2.69 2.51
C TRP A 340 -8.15 2.00 2.79
N ALA A 341 -7.04 2.47 2.21
CA ALA A 341 -5.70 1.99 2.53
C ALA A 341 -5.38 2.08 4.04
N LEU A 342 -5.76 3.20 4.67
CA LEU A 342 -5.60 3.37 6.12
C LEU A 342 -6.44 2.34 6.91
N ARG A 343 -7.72 2.17 6.57
CA ARG A 343 -8.58 1.16 7.22
C ARG A 343 -8.04 -0.26 7.06
N ALA A 344 -7.58 -0.62 5.87
CA ALA A 344 -7.08 -1.96 5.58
C ALA A 344 -5.83 -2.28 6.42
N LYS A 345 -4.87 -1.33 6.48
CA LYS A 345 -3.68 -1.48 7.32
C LYS A 345 -4.03 -1.63 8.80
N VAL A 346 -4.96 -0.80 9.30
CA VAL A 346 -5.44 -0.91 10.69
C VAL A 346 -6.11 -2.26 10.96
N ALA A 347 -6.96 -2.74 10.05
CA ALA A 347 -7.67 -4.01 10.21
C ALA A 347 -6.70 -5.20 10.38
N VAL A 348 -5.63 -5.26 9.58
CA VAL A 348 -4.60 -6.31 9.70
C VAL A 348 -3.98 -6.35 11.10
N PHE A 349 -3.62 -5.19 11.66
CA PHE A 349 -3.02 -5.14 12.99
C PHE A 349 -4.01 -5.45 14.11
N VAL A 350 -5.27 -5.04 13.93
CA VAL A 350 -6.35 -5.39 14.83
C VAL A 350 -6.57 -6.91 14.86
N ASP A 351 -6.59 -7.58 13.71
CA ASP A 351 -6.73 -9.04 13.63
C ASP A 351 -5.57 -9.75 14.32
N ILE A 352 -4.32 -9.34 14.06
CA ILE A 352 -3.12 -9.89 14.73
C ILE A 352 -3.20 -9.70 16.24
N TYR A 353 -3.68 -8.54 16.71
CA TYR A 353 -3.88 -8.28 18.14
C TYR A 353 -4.92 -9.24 18.74
N LEU A 354 -6.05 -9.42 18.07
CA LEU A 354 -7.15 -10.27 18.54
C LEU A 354 -6.73 -11.74 18.56
N GLU A 355 -6.00 -12.22 17.56
CA GLU A 355 -5.39 -13.56 17.56
C GLU A 355 -4.44 -13.77 18.75
N ARG A 356 -3.64 -12.76 19.10
CA ARG A 356 -2.74 -12.83 20.27
C ARG A 356 -3.52 -12.88 21.58
N GLN A 357 -4.59 -12.11 21.71
CA GLN A 357 -5.45 -12.12 22.90
C GLN A 357 -6.24 -13.43 23.04
N LEU A 358 -6.68 -14.02 21.92
CA LEU A 358 -7.28 -15.35 21.89
C LEU A 358 -6.30 -16.43 22.36
N ARG A 359 -5.04 -16.38 21.89
CA ARG A 359 -4.00 -17.33 22.32
C ARG A 359 -3.63 -17.16 23.80
N SER A 360 -3.57 -15.92 24.31
CA SER A 360 -3.26 -15.66 25.73
C SER A 360 -4.39 -16.09 26.66
N SER A 361 -5.65 -15.98 26.23
CA SER A 361 -6.81 -16.43 27.00
C SER A 361 -6.98 -17.96 27.01
N GLN A 362 -6.61 -18.68 25.95
CA GLN A 362 -6.61 -20.16 25.93
C GLN A 362 -5.42 -20.81 26.67
N GLY A 363 -4.37 -20.06 27.00
CA GLY A 363 -3.20 -20.56 27.73
C GLY A 363 -3.27 -20.44 29.27
N ARG A 364 -4.34 -19.87 29.81
CA ARG A 364 -4.53 -19.72 31.27
C ARG A 364 -5.38 -20.91 31.77
N PRO A 365 -4.88 -21.78 32.66
CA PRO A 365 -5.73 -22.80 33.26
C PRO A 365 -6.92 -22.09 33.94
N PRO A 366 -8.15 -22.64 33.83
CA PRO A 366 -9.30 -22.02 34.48
C PRO A 366 -8.99 -21.84 35.95
N ALA A 367 -9.19 -20.62 36.45
CA ALA A 367 -9.04 -20.33 37.86
C ALA A 367 -9.98 -21.27 38.61
N ILE A 368 -9.40 -22.25 39.32
CA ILE A 368 -10.13 -23.10 40.25
C ILE A 368 -10.72 -22.15 41.29
N THR A 369 -12.02 -21.90 41.20
CA THR A 369 -12.79 -21.27 42.25
C THR A 369 -12.74 -22.21 43.46
N ALA A 370 -11.92 -21.85 44.45
CA ALA A 370 -11.96 -22.51 45.74
C ALA A 370 -13.36 -22.33 46.34
N PRO A 371 -13.99 -23.39 46.88
CA PRO A 371 -15.28 -23.26 47.53
C PRO A 371 -15.13 -22.36 48.75
N SER A 372 -16.07 -21.43 48.90
CA SER A 372 -16.23 -20.62 50.10
C SER A 372 -16.39 -21.54 51.31
N ALA A 373 -15.41 -21.52 52.21
CA ALA A 373 -15.58 -22.06 53.55
C ALA A 373 -16.61 -21.19 54.28
N GLY A 374 -17.80 -21.75 54.44
CA GLY A 374 -18.88 -21.30 55.33
C GLY A 374 -19.36 -22.50 56.13
#